data_AF-A0A1G2I3B7-F1
#
_entry.id   AF-A0A1G2I3B7-F1
#
_cell.length_a   1.000
_cell.length_b   1.000
_cell.length_c   1.000
_cell.angle_alpha   90.00
_cell.angle_beta   90.00
_cell.angle_gamma   90.00
#
_symmetry.space_group_name_H-M   'P 1'
#
loop_
_entity.id
_entity.type
_entity.pdbx_description
1 polymer ?
#
loop_
_entity_poly.entity_id
_entity_poly.type
_entity_poly.pdbx_seq_one_letter_code
_entity_poly.pdbx_strand_id
1 'polypeptide(L)'
;MKTEKIIDNNNILAIIVRSEDWEVGLNFASSDEDFIQAGFWNYEKGKQLLPHIHLEAKREILKTQEVIFVKNGSLRADIFTDEGKLFKSVELHQGDTGVFLNGGHGYEILEEGTQILEVKNGPYVGPEKDRKRI
;
A
#
# COMPACT_ATOMS: atom_id res chain seq x y z
N MET A 1 -1.87 10.26 11.76
CA MET A 1 -0.70 9.74 11.02
C MET A 1 -0.44 10.67 9.86
N LYS A 2 0.84 10.98 9.59
CA LYS A 2 1.22 11.72 8.39
C LYS A 2 1.37 10.77 7.21
N THR A 3 0.83 11.15 6.06
CA THR A 3 0.87 10.36 4.83
C THR A 3 1.12 11.27 3.65
N GLU A 4 1.91 10.82 2.68
CA GLU A 4 2.00 11.45 1.36
C GLU A 4 1.02 10.76 0.41
N LYS A 5 0.02 11.50 -0.08
CA LYS A 5 -0.93 11.00 -1.09
C LYS A 5 -0.50 11.48 -2.47
N ILE A 6 -0.44 10.55 -3.42
CA ILE A 6 -0.09 10.79 -4.82
C ILE A 6 -1.39 10.73 -5.61
N ILE A 7 -1.83 11.90 -6.12
CA ILE A 7 -3.18 12.10 -6.62
C ILE A 7 -3.14 12.60 -8.07
N ASP A 8 -3.88 11.92 -8.95
CA ASP A 8 -4.12 12.34 -10.33
C ASP A 8 -5.62 12.58 -10.55
N ASN A 9 -6.02 13.81 -10.90
CA ASN A 9 -7.43 14.17 -11.15
C ASN A 9 -8.45 13.69 -10.09
N ASN A 10 -8.10 13.85 -8.80
CA ASN A 10 -8.85 13.36 -7.62
C ASN A 10 -8.82 11.86 -7.38
N ASN A 11 -8.12 11.09 -8.21
CA ASN A 11 -7.87 9.67 -8.00
C ASN A 11 -6.58 9.47 -7.20
N ILE A 12 -6.64 8.77 -6.07
CA ILE A 12 -5.45 8.46 -5.28
C ILE A 12 -4.75 7.27 -5.93
N LEU A 13 -3.59 7.49 -6.53
CA LEU A 13 -2.81 6.40 -7.15
C LEU A 13 -2.09 5.60 -6.07
N ALA A 14 -1.38 6.29 -5.18
CA ALA A 14 -0.63 5.68 -4.10
C ALA A 14 -0.60 6.55 -2.84
N ILE A 15 -0.34 5.92 -1.70
CA ILE A 15 -0.14 6.56 -0.40
C ILE A 15 1.16 6.03 0.19
N ILE A 16 2.05 6.95 0.56
CA ILE A 16 3.33 6.62 1.18
C ILE A 16 3.28 6.96 2.66
N VAL A 17 3.70 6.01 3.49
CA VAL A 17 3.83 6.15 4.94
C VAL A 17 5.30 5.93 5.28
N ARG A 18 5.96 6.97 5.79
CA ARG A 18 7.36 6.88 6.21
C ARG A 18 7.49 6.18 7.55
N SER A 19 8.62 5.53 7.76
CA SER A 19 8.91 4.80 9.01
C SER A 19 8.72 5.66 10.27
N GLU A 20 9.02 6.95 10.19
CA GLU A 20 8.94 7.93 11.26
C GLU A 20 7.55 8.53 11.47
N ASP A 21 6.61 8.33 10.53
CA ASP A 21 5.29 8.99 10.53
C ASP A 21 4.22 8.20 11.32
N TRP A 22 4.62 7.11 11.98
CA TRP A 22 3.74 6.29 12.81
C TRP A 22 3.33 7.02 14.09
N GLU A 23 2.07 7.42 14.17
CA GLU A 23 1.51 8.10 15.34
C GLU A 23 0.95 7.13 16.38
N VAL A 24 0.97 7.56 17.64
CA VAL A 24 0.41 6.80 18.77
C VAL A 24 -1.06 6.46 18.51
N GLY A 25 -1.45 5.22 18.82
CA GLY A 25 -2.81 4.72 18.68
C GLY A 25 -3.06 3.94 17.39
N LEU A 26 -4.30 4.00 16.90
CA LEU A 26 -4.79 3.37 15.67
C LEU A 26 -4.92 4.42 14.58
N ASN A 27 -4.22 4.24 13.47
CA ASN A 27 -4.30 5.09 12.31
C ASN A 27 -4.54 4.25 11.05
N PHE A 28 -5.09 4.87 10.01
CA PHE A 28 -5.27 4.25 8.70
C PHE A 28 -4.70 5.15 7.61
N ALA A 29 -3.99 4.55 6.66
CA ALA A 29 -3.54 5.25 5.45
C ALA A 29 -4.65 5.26 4.38
N SER A 30 -5.41 4.16 4.34
CA SER A 30 -6.58 3.97 3.48
C SER A 30 -7.83 4.69 4.01
N SER A 31 -8.78 4.92 3.11
CA SER A 31 -10.15 5.31 3.41
C SER A 31 -11.06 4.10 3.52
N ASP A 32 -12.26 4.25 4.10
CA ASP A 32 -13.24 3.15 4.26
C ASP A 32 -13.71 2.52 2.93
N GLU A 33 -13.61 3.26 1.83
CA GLU A 33 -14.01 2.82 0.48
C GLU A 33 -12.90 2.05 -0.25
N ASP A 34 -11.66 2.07 0.26
CA ASP A 34 -10.55 1.34 -0.36
C ASP A 34 -10.67 -0.17 -0.10
N PHE A 35 -10.43 -0.98 -1.14
CA PHE A 35 -10.49 -2.44 -1.03
C PHE A 35 -9.40 -3.01 -0.14
N ILE A 36 -8.27 -2.32 -0.04
CA ILE A 36 -7.23 -2.64 0.94
C ILE A 36 -7.27 -1.63 2.09
N GLN A 37 -7.45 -2.16 3.31
CA GLN A 37 -7.39 -1.38 4.53
C GLN A 37 -5.99 -1.47 5.13
N ALA A 38 -5.24 -0.37 5.08
CA ALA A 38 -3.88 -0.29 5.61
C ALA A 38 -3.88 0.42 6.98
N GLY A 39 -4.02 -0.38 8.04
CA GLY A 39 -3.99 0.09 9.42
C GLY A 39 -2.59 0.06 10.05
N PHE A 40 -2.25 1.09 10.81
CA PHE A 40 -0.96 1.30 11.46
C PHE A 40 -1.15 1.56 12.95
N TRP A 41 -0.53 0.75 13.78
CA TRP A 41 -0.75 0.77 15.23
C TRP A 41 0.56 1.04 15.97
N ASN A 42 0.54 2.02 16.87
CA ASN A 42 1.63 2.31 17.79
C ASN A 42 1.04 2.52 19.19
N TYR A 43 0.68 1.42 19.86
CA TYR A 43 0.06 1.50 21.17
C TYR A 43 1.07 1.51 22.31
N GLU A 44 0.72 2.19 23.38
CA GLU A 44 1.46 2.11 24.64
C GLU A 44 1.42 0.69 25.23
N LYS A 45 2.46 0.37 25.99
CA LYS A 45 2.61 -0.92 26.66
C LYS A 45 1.38 -1.22 27.54
N GLY A 46 0.82 -2.41 27.36
CA GLY A 46 -0.33 -2.89 28.14
C GLY A 46 -1.69 -2.63 27.48
N LYS A 47 -1.75 -1.90 26.37
CA LYS A 47 -2.98 -1.82 25.56
C LYS A 47 -3.40 -3.21 25.11
N GLN A 48 -4.65 -3.58 25.39
CA GLN A 48 -5.26 -4.81 24.90
C GLN A 48 -6.25 -4.49 23.77
N LEU A 49 -6.16 -5.26 22.70
CA LEU A 49 -7.17 -5.31 21.65
C LEU A 49 -8.04 -6.52 21.92
N LEU A 50 -9.34 -6.30 22.10
CA LEU A 50 -10.25 -7.40 22.42
C LEU A 50 -10.33 -8.39 21.26
N PRO A 51 -10.29 -9.71 21.52
CA PRO A 51 -10.48 -10.72 20.49
C PRO A 51 -11.83 -10.53 19.79
N HIS A 52 -11.84 -10.62 18.47
CA HIS A 52 -13.05 -10.53 17.65
C HIS A 52 -12.90 -11.35 16.37
N ILE A 53 -14.03 -11.68 15.75
CA ILE A 53 -14.11 -12.33 14.44
C ILE A 53 -14.84 -11.36 13.51
N HIS A 54 -14.30 -11.17 12.31
CA HIS A 54 -14.98 -10.37 11.29
C HIS A 54 -16.22 -11.08 10.76
N LEU A 55 -17.32 -10.35 10.64
CA LEU A 55 -18.56 -10.87 10.07
C LEU A 55 -18.42 -11.03 8.55
N GLU A 56 -19.17 -11.98 8.00
CA GLU A 56 -19.31 -12.09 6.54
C GLU A 56 -19.92 -10.80 5.99
N ALA A 57 -19.25 -10.22 5.00
CA ALA A 57 -19.70 -9.04 4.28
C ALA A 57 -19.42 -9.24 2.79
N LYS A 58 -20.44 -9.05 1.97
CA LYS A 58 -20.28 -9.05 0.51
C LYS A 58 -19.53 -7.79 0.09
N ARG A 59 -18.50 -7.96 -0.74
CA ARG A 59 -17.69 -6.88 -1.32
C ARG A 59 -17.50 -7.20 -2.80
N GLU A 60 -17.60 -6.20 -3.66
CA GLU A 60 -17.30 -6.31 -5.08
C GLU A 60 -15.90 -5.77 -5.31
N ILE A 61 -14.96 -6.56 -5.84
CA ILE A 61 -13.59 -6.13 -6.07
C ILE A 61 -13.36 -5.99 -7.57
N LEU A 62 -13.09 -4.77 -8.03
CA LEU A 62 -12.94 -4.47 -9.46
C LEU A 62 -11.50 -4.61 -9.96
N LYS A 63 -10.52 -4.49 -9.06
CA LYS A 63 -9.10 -4.57 -9.37
C LYS A 63 -8.26 -4.93 -8.15
N THR A 64 -7.03 -5.34 -8.44
CA THR A 64 -6.03 -5.58 -7.42
C THR A 64 -5.40 -4.27 -6.96
N GLN A 65 -5.33 -4.13 -5.64
CA GLN A 65 -4.63 -3.11 -4.88
C GLN A 65 -3.61 -3.82 -3.99
N GLU A 66 -2.54 -3.13 -3.65
CA GLU A 66 -1.46 -3.75 -2.90
C GLU A 66 -0.80 -2.82 -1.90
N VAL A 67 -0.25 -3.43 -0.87
CA VAL A 67 0.60 -2.79 0.12
C VAL A 67 1.96 -3.46 0.06
N ILE A 68 3.02 -2.65 0.01
CA ILE A 68 4.38 -3.12 0.20
C ILE A 68 4.95 -2.53 1.48
N PHE A 69 5.67 -3.33 2.25
CA PHE A 69 6.45 -2.90 3.41
C PHE A 69 7.91 -3.28 3.20
N VAL A 70 8.79 -2.28 3.30
CA VAL A 70 10.23 -2.50 3.15
C VAL A 70 10.80 -3.02 4.47
N LYS A 71 11.06 -4.33 4.53
CA LYS A 71 11.65 -4.95 5.72
C LYS A 71 13.13 -4.64 5.87
N ASN A 72 13.86 -4.59 4.75
CA ASN A 72 15.30 -4.32 4.68
C ASN A 72 15.66 -3.73 3.31
N GLY A 73 16.66 -2.86 3.24
CA GLY A 73 17.16 -2.25 2.00
C GLY A 73 16.26 -1.12 1.48
N SER A 74 16.25 -0.92 0.16
CA SER A 74 15.48 0.14 -0.49
C SER A 74 15.10 -0.17 -1.94
N LEU A 75 14.03 0.48 -2.41
CA LEU A 75 13.56 0.41 -3.80
C LEU A 75 13.01 1.75 -4.26
N ARG A 76 13.01 1.97 -5.59
CA ARG A 76 12.24 3.03 -6.24
C ARG A 76 10.92 2.46 -6.74
N ALA A 77 9.80 3.05 -6.34
CA ALA A 77 8.49 2.80 -6.89
C ALA A 77 8.17 3.85 -7.96
N ASP A 78 8.01 3.40 -9.20
CA ASP A 78 7.53 4.20 -10.32
C ASP A 78 6.02 4.07 -10.40
N ILE A 79 5.30 5.19 -10.30
CA ILE A 79 3.83 5.25 -10.25
C ILE A 79 3.33 5.86 -11.54
N PHE A 80 2.31 5.24 -12.14
CA PHE A 80 1.75 5.56 -13.43
C PHE A 80 0.27 5.91 -13.32
N THR A 81 -0.23 6.75 -14.22
CA THR A 81 -1.67 7.02 -14.37
C THR A 81 -2.40 5.78 -14.91
N ASP A 82 -3.73 5.81 -14.92
CA ASP A 82 -4.57 4.73 -15.48
C ASP A 82 -4.33 4.53 -17.00
N GLU A 83 -3.82 5.55 -17.71
CA GLU A 83 -3.39 5.44 -19.12
C GLU A 83 -1.98 4.88 -19.29
N GLY A 84 -1.29 4.52 -18.20
CA GLY A 84 0.07 3.95 -18.23
C GLY A 84 1.18 4.98 -18.43
N LYS A 85 0.94 6.27 -18.17
CA LYS A 85 1.98 7.31 -18.22
C LYS A 85 2.67 7.44 -16.88
N LEU A 86 4.00 7.53 -16.86
CA LEU A 86 4.75 7.77 -15.63
C LEU A 86 4.28 9.08 -15.00
N PHE A 87 3.82 9.01 -13.76
CA PHE A 87 3.32 10.13 -12.98
C PHE A 87 4.34 10.63 -11.97
N LYS A 88 4.93 9.72 -11.18
CA LYS A 88 5.92 10.05 -10.14
C LYS A 88 6.78 8.83 -9.79
N SER A 89 8.03 9.06 -9.41
CA SER A 89 8.88 8.05 -8.78
C SER A 89 9.12 8.39 -7.31
N VAL A 90 9.09 7.39 -6.44
CA VAL A 90 9.33 7.55 -5.00
C VAL A 90 10.27 6.46 -4.50
N GLU A 91 11.34 6.85 -3.82
CA GLU A 91 12.20 5.90 -3.11
C GLU A 91 11.59 5.54 -1.75
N LEU A 92 11.60 4.26 -1.43
CA LEU A 92 11.15 3.69 -0.17
C LEU A 92 12.32 2.96 0.48
N HIS A 93 12.57 3.27 1.74
CA HIS A 93 13.65 2.68 2.52
C HIS A 93 13.09 1.77 3.61
N GLN A 94 13.97 1.07 4.32
CA GLN A 94 13.61 0.22 5.44
C GLN A 94 12.61 0.90 6.40
N GLY A 95 11.50 0.21 6.67
CA GLY A 95 10.40 0.67 7.51
C GLY A 95 9.31 1.44 6.78
N ASP A 96 9.56 1.92 5.56
CA ASP A 96 8.54 2.60 4.75
C ASP A 96 7.49 1.63 4.22
N THR A 97 6.28 2.16 4.02
CA THR A 97 5.15 1.44 3.44
C THR A 97 4.58 2.21 2.26
N GLY A 98 4.34 1.51 1.15
CA GLY A 98 3.60 2.01 0.00
C GLY A 98 2.25 1.30 -0.12
N VAL A 99 1.16 2.06 -0.25
CA VAL A 99 -0.19 1.57 -0.50
C VAL A 99 -0.59 2.00 -1.91
N PHE A 100 -0.80 1.07 -2.83
CA PHE A 100 -1.08 1.32 -4.24
C PHE A 100 -2.53 0.95 -4.55
N LEU A 101 -3.33 1.96 -4.90
CA LEU A 101 -4.79 1.87 -4.98
C LEU A 101 -5.32 1.94 -6.41
N ASN A 102 -4.69 2.74 -7.27
CA ASN A 102 -5.13 3.02 -8.64
C ASN A 102 -3.92 3.26 -9.56
N GLY A 103 -4.17 3.36 -10.87
CA GLY A 103 -3.10 3.49 -11.86
C GLY A 103 -2.29 2.20 -12.03
N GLY A 104 -1.02 2.37 -12.37
CA GLY A 104 -0.04 1.29 -12.43
C GLY A 104 1.19 1.61 -11.60
N HIS A 105 2.00 0.60 -11.33
CA HIS A 105 3.28 0.79 -10.65
C HIS A 105 4.32 -0.24 -11.08
N GLY A 106 5.58 0.13 -10.92
CA GLY A 106 6.75 -0.72 -11.12
C GLY A 106 7.79 -0.46 -10.03
N TYR A 107 8.71 -1.40 -9.85
CA TYR A 107 9.73 -1.32 -8.81
C TYR A 107 11.13 -1.56 -9.39
N GLU A 108 12.08 -0.73 -8.97
CA GLU A 108 13.51 -0.94 -9.17
C GLU A 108 14.18 -1.12 -7.80
N ILE A 109 14.88 -2.24 -7.61
CA ILE A 109 15.61 -2.51 -6.38
C ILE A 109 16.92 -1.70 -6.39
N LEU A 110 17.14 -0.88 -5.37
CA LEU A 110 18.28 0.03 -5.30
C LEU A 110 19.48 -0.55 -4.52
N GLU A 111 19.22 -1.53 -3.65
CA GLU A 111 20.23 -2.15 -2.79
C GLU A 111 20.17 -3.68 -2.83
N GLU A 112 21.34 -4.33 -2.82
CA GLU A 112 21.44 -5.78 -2.65
C GLU A 112 20.86 -6.22 -1.31
N GLY A 113 20.14 -7.34 -1.31
CA GLY A 113 19.51 -7.85 -0.09
C GLY A 113 18.26 -7.09 0.34
N THR A 114 17.67 -6.27 -0.54
CA THR A 114 16.35 -5.66 -0.30
C THR A 114 15.27 -6.73 -0.11
N GLN A 115 14.47 -6.59 0.95
CA GLN A 115 13.41 -7.52 1.32
C GLN A 115 12.10 -6.78 1.48
N ILE A 116 11.09 -7.20 0.73
CA ILE A 116 9.77 -6.56 0.69
C ILE A 116 8.72 -7.59 1.10
N LEU A 117 7.83 -7.19 2.01
CA LEU A 117 6.55 -7.88 2.19
C LEU A 117 5.54 -7.21 1.27
N GLU A 118 4.87 -8.00 0.42
CA GLU A 118 3.79 -7.54 -0.43
C GLU A 118 2.49 -8.24 -0.02
N VAL A 119 1.41 -7.46 0.08
CA VAL A 119 0.06 -7.95 0.38
C VAL A 119 -0.88 -7.39 -0.67
N LYS A 120 -1.69 -8.25 -1.29
CA LYS A 120 -2.70 -7.85 -2.27
C LYS A 120 -4.09 -8.26 -1.80
N ASN A 121 -5.12 -7.51 -2.17
CA ASN A 121 -6.50 -7.98 -1.99
C ASN A 121 -6.74 -9.21 -2.89
N GLY A 122 -7.49 -10.18 -2.36
CA GLY A 122 -7.91 -11.38 -3.08
C GLY A 122 -9.41 -11.40 -3.33
N PRO A 123 -9.92 -12.39 -4.08
CA PRO A 123 -9.20 -13.54 -4.63
C PRO A 123 -8.30 -13.17 -5.83
N TYR A 124 -7.12 -13.80 -5.93
CA TYR A 124 -6.19 -13.56 -7.04
C TYR A 124 -6.64 -14.29 -8.31
N VAL A 125 -6.76 -13.54 -9.41
CA VAL A 125 -7.31 -14.04 -10.70
C VAL A 125 -6.24 -14.53 -11.68
N GLY A 126 -4.97 -14.46 -11.30
CA GLY A 126 -3.82 -14.85 -12.13
C GLY A 126 -3.29 -13.69 -13.00
N PRO A 127 -1.99 -13.69 -13.31
CA PRO A 127 -1.28 -12.49 -13.78
C PRO A 127 -1.81 -11.92 -15.09
N GLU A 128 -2.25 -12.78 -16.02
CA GLU A 128 -2.76 -12.34 -17.33
C GLU A 128 -4.15 -11.70 -17.26
N LYS A 129 -4.95 -12.07 -16.25
CA LYS A 129 -6.29 -11.49 -16.02
C LYS A 129 -6.23 -10.31 -15.06
N ASP A 130 -5.20 -10.28 -14.21
CA ASP A 130 -5.02 -9.32 -13.14
C ASP A 130 -4.40 -8.00 -13.62
N ARG A 131 -3.43 -8.07 -14.55
CA ARG A 131 -2.64 -6.90 -14.95
C ARG A 131 -2.19 -6.90 -16.40
N LYS A 132 -2.05 -5.70 -16.96
CA LYS A 132 -1.38 -5.40 -18.23
C LYS A 132 0.00 -4.81 -17.94
N ARG A 133 1.02 -5.23 -18.69
CA ARG A 133 2.36 -4.61 -18.64
C ARG A 133 2.39 -3.35 -19.52
N ILE A 134 3.09 -2.32 -19.04
CA ILE A 134 3.28 -1.03 -19.69
C ILE A 134 4.76 -0.76 -19.97
#